data_AF-A0AAV2CZ22-F1
#
_entry.id   AF-A0AAV2CZ22-F1
#
_cell.length_a   1.000
_cell.length_b   1.000
_cell.length_c   1.000
_cell.angle_alpha   90.00
_cell.angle_beta   90.00
_cell.angle_gamma   90.00
#
_symmetry.space_group_name_H-M   'P 1'
#
loop_
_entity.id
_entity.type
_entity.pdbx_description
1 polymer ?
#
loop_
_entity_poly.entity_id
_entity_poly.type
_entity_poly.pdbx_seq_one_letter_code
_entity_poly.pdbx_strand_id
1 'polypeptide(L)'
;MDYNVELIGDYTDNFLNDVRYDNFEDAVTVTKNIAMSLGFFLTKGSMKPRELSNKRLLGICYMYCDRCSRERKSYKPDPSKESRGNTSSKGSGCMFRIKIKELLVNPDALDGPSFWEIQGVTEQGTGLRRGYHNHEKMLYPEGHSQMNQLSQEDKESLRQMRDAGVPPSQQKQTINKQKGDKGHHTQRQMYNLGSKSRKDEMGEMNAV
;
A
#
# COMPACT_ATOMS: atom_id res chain seq x y z
N MET A 1 -27.49 -22.00 3.23
CA MET A 1 -27.14 -21.60 1.85
C MET A 1 -25.71 -21.14 1.90
N ASP A 2 -24.80 -22.07 1.63
CA ASP A 2 -23.37 -21.84 1.56
C ASP A 2 -23.09 -21.17 0.21
N TYR A 3 -22.80 -19.88 0.25
CA TYR A 3 -22.38 -19.14 -0.93
C TYR A 3 -20.92 -19.49 -1.20
N ASN A 4 -20.68 -20.34 -2.21
CA ASN A 4 -19.37 -20.55 -2.79
C ASN A 4 -18.92 -19.23 -3.43
N VAL A 5 -18.17 -18.43 -2.68
CA VAL A 5 -17.41 -17.31 -3.25
C VAL A 5 -16.28 -17.94 -4.04
N GLU A 6 -16.29 -17.82 -5.36
CA GLU A 6 -15.15 -18.24 -6.19
C GLU A 6 -13.92 -17.40 -5.79
N LEU A 7 -13.01 -18.03 -5.06
CA LEU A 7 -11.75 -17.42 -4.66
C LEU A 7 -10.82 -17.42 -5.88
N ILE A 8 -10.44 -16.22 -6.32
CA ILE A 8 -9.53 -16.03 -7.45
C ILE A 8 -8.10 -16.04 -6.92
N GLY A 9 -7.47 -17.22 -6.96
CA GLY A 9 -6.03 -17.46 -6.75
C GLY A 9 -5.49 -17.18 -5.35
N ASP A 10 -4.59 -18.02 -4.83
CA ASP A 10 -3.80 -17.71 -3.63
C ASP A 10 -2.52 -16.98 -4.03
N TYR A 11 -2.36 -15.72 -3.64
CA TYR A 11 -1.17 -14.94 -3.92
C TYR A 11 -0.19 -14.90 -2.74
N THR A 12 -0.47 -15.61 -1.65
CA THR A 12 0.35 -15.51 -0.42
C THR A 12 1.82 -15.77 -0.72
N ASP A 13 2.14 -16.80 -1.51
CA ASP A 13 3.51 -17.22 -1.80
C ASP A 13 4.30 -16.18 -2.60
N ASN A 14 3.63 -15.29 -3.33
CA ASN A 14 4.30 -14.18 -4.00
C ASN A 14 4.92 -13.16 -3.03
N PHE A 15 4.45 -13.13 -1.79
CA PHE A 15 4.93 -12.23 -0.74
C PHE A 15 5.90 -12.89 0.24
N LEU A 16 5.93 -14.22 0.28
CA LEU A 16 6.81 -14.95 1.18
C LEU A 16 8.22 -14.92 0.61
N ASN A 17 9.13 -14.32 1.36
CA ASN A 17 10.55 -14.33 1.07
C ASN A 17 11.34 -14.38 2.39
N ASP A 18 12.57 -14.86 2.33
CA ASP A 18 13.47 -14.90 3.49
C ASP A 18 14.18 -13.55 3.72
N VAL A 19 13.67 -12.46 3.12
CA VAL A 19 14.28 -11.13 3.20
C VAL A 19 13.87 -10.48 4.50
N ARG A 20 14.88 -9.99 5.22
CA ARG A 20 14.71 -9.20 6.45
C ARG A 20 14.89 -7.74 6.11
N TYR A 21 14.00 -6.91 6.61
CA TYR A 21 14.04 -5.46 6.39
C TYR A 21 14.35 -4.75 7.71
N ASP A 22 15.35 -3.88 7.72
CA ASP A 22 15.68 -3.09 8.91
C ASP A 22 14.62 -2.02 9.19
N ASN A 23 13.96 -1.53 8.13
CA ASN A 23 12.94 -0.49 8.19
C ASN A 23 11.56 -1.04 7.80
N PHE A 24 10.55 -0.67 8.59
CA PHE A 24 9.15 -0.98 8.33
C PHE A 24 8.66 -0.44 6.97
N GLU A 25 8.99 0.81 6.64
CA GLU A 25 8.48 1.44 5.41
C GLU A 25 9.09 0.81 4.14
N ASP A 26 10.29 0.23 4.25
CA ASP A 26 10.90 -0.53 3.15
C ASP A 26 10.15 -1.83 2.90
N ALA A 27 9.83 -2.57 3.97
CA ALA A 27 8.99 -3.77 3.88
C ALA A 27 7.61 -3.46 3.28
N VAL A 28 6.99 -2.33 3.68
CA VAL A 28 5.71 -1.85 3.11
C VAL A 28 5.85 -1.52 1.63
N THR A 29 6.94 -0.86 1.23
CA THR A 29 7.18 -0.45 -0.16
C THR A 29 7.36 -1.67 -1.06
N VAL A 30 8.20 -2.62 -0.65
CA VAL A 30 8.39 -3.88 -1.39
C VAL A 30 7.08 -4.64 -1.50
N THR A 31 6.34 -4.75 -0.39
CA THR A 31 5.03 -5.40 -0.37
C THR A 31 4.05 -4.77 -1.36
N LYS A 32 3.98 -3.43 -1.43
CA LYS A 32 3.13 -2.74 -2.41
C LYS A 32 3.60 -2.98 -3.83
N ASN A 33 4.91 -2.96 -4.08
CA ASN A 33 5.47 -3.20 -5.42
C ASN A 33 5.13 -4.61 -5.94
N ILE A 34 5.23 -5.64 -5.08
CA ILE A 34 4.80 -7.01 -5.40
C ILE A 34 3.32 -7.01 -5.79
N ALA A 35 2.44 -6.43 -4.97
CA ALA A 35 1.02 -6.37 -5.27
C ALA A 35 0.70 -5.64 -6.59
N MET A 36 1.36 -4.51 -6.84
CA MET A 36 1.21 -3.75 -8.09
C MET A 36 1.62 -4.58 -9.30
N SER A 37 2.72 -5.32 -9.22
CA SER A 37 3.16 -6.24 -10.27
C SER A 37 2.15 -7.36 -10.54
N LEU A 38 1.39 -7.76 -9.52
CA LEU A 38 0.33 -8.76 -9.60
C LEU A 38 -1.02 -8.16 -10.05
N GLY A 39 -1.12 -6.84 -10.22
CA GLY A 39 -2.30 -6.14 -10.73
C GLY A 39 -3.34 -5.77 -9.68
N PHE A 40 -2.96 -5.67 -8.40
CA PHE A 40 -3.82 -5.18 -7.34
C PHE A 40 -3.07 -4.23 -6.38
N PHE A 41 -3.81 -3.56 -5.51
CA PHE A 41 -3.28 -2.53 -4.63
C PHE A 41 -3.51 -2.85 -3.17
N LEU A 42 -2.55 -2.45 -2.33
CA LEU A 42 -2.57 -2.72 -0.90
C LEU A 42 -2.63 -1.44 -0.08
N THR A 43 -3.51 -1.45 0.92
CA THR A 43 -3.67 -0.36 1.88
C THR A 43 -3.19 -0.82 3.26
N LYS A 44 -2.41 0.05 3.92
CA LYS A 44 -1.84 -0.26 5.24
C LYS A 44 -2.89 -0.15 6.33
N GLY A 45 -2.90 -1.14 7.22
CA GLY A 45 -3.63 -1.09 8.48
C GLY A 45 -2.93 -0.22 9.52
N SER A 46 -3.56 -0.10 10.69
CA SER A 46 -2.90 0.48 11.86
C SER A 46 -1.86 -0.48 12.40
N MET A 47 -0.71 0.05 12.81
CA MET A 47 0.28 -0.72 13.57
C MET A 47 -0.36 -1.20 14.88
N LYS A 48 -0.18 -2.48 15.20
CA LYS A 48 -0.65 -3.12 16.42
C LYS A 48 0.55 -3.51 17.26
N PRO A 49 0.58 -3.15 18.56
CA PRO A 49 1.61 -3.65 19.46
C PRO A 49 1.39 -5.14 19.70
N ARG A 50 2.49 -5.87 19.82
CA ARG A 50 2.55 -7.25 20.26
C ARG A 50 3.56 -7.33 21.39
N GLU A 51 3.07 -7.66 22.58
CA GLU A 51 3.94 -7.91 23.72
C GLU A 51 4.56 -9.31 23.63
N LEU A 52 5.87 -9.36 23.85
CA LEU A 52 6.62 -10.60 24.03
C LEU A 52 6.65 -11.00 25.51
N SER A 53 7.04 -12.24 25.80
CA SER A 53 7.20 -12.74 27.18
C SER A 53 8.16 -11.90 28.03
N ASN A 54 9.15 -11.26 27.40
CA ASN A 54 10.10 -10.36 28.05
C ASN A 54 9.57 -8.90 28.21
N LYS A 55 8.26 -8.69 28.06
CA LYS A 55 7.57 -7.38 28.12
C LYS A 55 7.97 -6.36 27.05
N ARG A 56 8.78 -6.75 26.06
CA ARG A 56 9.07 -5.90 24.90
C ARG A 56 7.87 -5.85 23.97
N LEU A 57 7.53 -4.64 23.50
CA LEU A 57 6.50 -4.42 22.49
C LEU A 57 7.14 -4.41 21.09
N LEU A 58 6.64 -5.27 20.21
CA LEU A 58 6.99 -5.32 18.79
C LEU A 58 5.79 -4.96 17.91
N GLY A 59 6.06 -4.45 16.72
CA GLY A 59 5.01 -4.07 15.77
C GLY A 59 4.46 -5.21 14.94
N ILE A 60 3.15 -5.20 14.70
CA ILE A 60 2.49 -5.93 13.62
C ILE A 60 1.64 -4.96 12.82
N CYS A 61 1.85 -4.91 11.51
CA CYS A 61 0.97 -4.21 10.58
C CYS A 61 0.34 -5.22 9.62
N TYR A 62 -0.94 -5.06 9.32
CA TYR A 62 -1.61 -5.82 8.27
C TYR A 62 -1.73 -4.97 7.01
N MET A 63 -1.48 -5.57 5.87
CA MET A 63 -1.70 -4.97 4.56
C MET A 63 -2.93 -5.64 3.94
N TYR A 64 -3.89 -4.83 3.50
CA TYR A 64 -5.17 -5.29 2.97
C TYR A 64 -5.30 -4.95 1.51
N CYS A 65 -6.07 -5.72 0.74
CA CYS A 65 -6.48 -5.28 -0.58
C CYS A 65 -7.27 -3.96 -0.47
N ASP A 66 -7.05 -3.02 -1.39
CA ASP A 66 -7.76 -1.74 -1.42
C ASP A 66 -9.28 -1.91 -1.66
N ARG A 67 -9.71 -3.07 -2.18
CA ARG A 67 -11.12 -3.47 -2.30
C ARG A 67 -11.69 -4.13 -1.03
N CYS A 68 -10.93 -4.19 0.06
CA CYS A 68 -11.43 -4.67 1.35
C CYS A 68 -12.61 -3.79 1.84
N SER A 69 -13.55 -4.38 2.59
CA SER A 69 -14.61 -3.61 3.23
C SER A 69 -13.99 -2.65 4.25
N ARG A 70 -14.31 -1.34 4.14
CA ARG A 70 -13.91 -0.34 5.14
C ARG A 70 -14.62 -0.56 6.49
N GLU A 71 -15.79 -1.18 6.46
CA GLU A 71 -16.58 -1.58 7.63
C GLU A 71 -16.17 -2.99 8.08
N ARG A 72 -15.04 -3.03 8.80
CA ARG A 72 -14.35 -4.24 9.27
C ARG A 72 -15.12 -5.12 10.26
N LYS A 73 -16.38 -4.80 10.59
CA LYS A 73 -17.13 -5.44 11.69
C LYS A 73 -18.40 -6.22 11.29
N SER A 74 -18.89 -6.14 10.06
CA SER A 74 -20.23 -6.68 9.75
C SER A 74 -20.48 -7.15 8.32
N TYR A 75 -19.47 -7.19 7.45
CA TYR A 75 -19.74 -7.42 6.02
C TYR A 75 -19.89 -8.90 5.66
N LYS A 76 -21.09 -9.28 5.20
CA LYS A 76 -21.32 -10.49 4.40
C LYS A 76 -20.97 -10.17 2.94
N PRO A 77 -20.10 -10.93 2.27
CA PRO A 77 -19.82 -10.77 0.84
C PRO A 77 -21.14 -10.79 0.05
N ASP A 78 -21.39 -9.76 -0.76
CA ASP A 78 -22.60 -9.64 -1.59
C ASP A 78 -22.17 -9.61 -3.06
N PRO A 79 -22.35 -10.72 -3.80
CA PRO A 79 -21.97 -10.85 -5.21
C PRO A 79 -22.73 -9.86 -6.12
N SER A 80 -23.91 -9.40 -5.71
CA SER A 80 -24.73 -8.48 -6.52
C SER A 80 -24.14 -7.07 -6.64
N LYS A 81 -23.09 -6.75 -5.87
CA LYS A 81 -22.42 -5.45 -5.90
C LYS A 81 -21.26 -5.35 -6.90
N GLU A 82 -20.89 -6.44 -7.57
CA GLU A 82 -19.92 -6.43 -8.66
C GLU A 82 -20.44 -5.69 -9.90
N SER A 83 -21.76 -5.72 -10.14
CA SER A 83 -22.37 -5.25 -11.39
C SER A 83 -22.76 -3.77 -11.43
N ARG A 84 -22.42 -2.96 -10.41
CA ARG A 84 -22.77 -1.53 -10.44
C ARG A 84 -21.81 -0.77 -11.35
N GLY A 85 -22.30 -0.47 -12.56
CA GLY A 85 -21.69 0.46 -13.49
C GLY A 85 -21.42 1.81 -12.82
N ASN A 86 -20.13 2.09 -12.65
CA ASN A 86 -19.57 3.41 -12.40
C ASN A 86 -19.99 4.12 -11.10
N THR A 87 -19.22 3.93 -10.02
CA THR A 87 -18.83 5.02 -9.08
C THR A 87 -17.63 4.54 -8.26
N SER A 88 -16.60 5.38 -8.21
CA SER A 88 -15.39 5.27 -7.38
C SER A 88 -15.46 4.26 -6.21
N SER A 89 -14.81 3.11 -6.38
CA SER A 89 -14.39 2.16 -5.33
C SER A 89 -15.39 1.88 -4.19
N LYS A 90 -16.43 1.08 -4.45
CA LYS A 90 -17.09 0.32 -3.37
C LYS A 90 -16.22 -0.90 -3.03
N GLY A 91 -15.95 -1.11 -1.74
CA GLY A 91 -15.21 -2.29 -1.29
C GLY A 91 -15.99 -3.57 -1.62
N SER A 92 -15.34 -4.55 -2.23
CA SER A 92 -15.90 -5.87 -2.54
C SER A 92 -15.94 -6.81 -1.32
N GLY A 93 -15.46 -6.33 -0.17
CA GLY A 93 -15.29 -7.17 1.01
C GLY A 93 -14.12 -8.14 0.87
N CYS A 94 -13.14 -7.82 0.04
CA CYS A 94 -11.96 -8.65 -0.17
C CYS A 94 -11.30 -9.04 1.16
N MET A 95 -11.11 -10.34 1.36
CA MET A 95 -10.51 -10.90 2.57
C MET A 95 -8.98 -10.98 2.49
N PHE A 96 -8.39 -10.59 1.35
CA PHE A 96 -6.96 -10.60 1.16
C PHE A 96 -6.27 -9.79 2.27
N ARG A 97 -5.32 -10.45 2.95
CA ARG A 97 -4.42 -9.80 3.89
C ARG A 97 -3.12 -10.57 4.04
N ILE A 98 -2.05 -9.79 4.14
CA ILE A 98 -0.72 -10.22 4.57
C ILE A 98 -0.32 -9.40 5.79
N LYS A 99 0.65 -9.87 6.57
CA LYS A 99 1.11 -9.17 7.77
C LYS A 99 2.60 -8.89 7.65
N ILE A 100 3.00 -7.71 8.06
CA ILE A 100 4.39 -7.29 8.24
C ILE A 100 4.64 -7.29 9.74
N LYS A 101 5.58 -8.10 10.19
CA LYS A 101 5.80 -8.40 11.60
C LYS A 101 7.23 -8.08 11.97
N GLU A 102 7.39 -7.31 13.04
CA GLU A 102 8.69 -7.08 13.65
C GLU A 102 9.09 -8.29 14.49
N LEU A 103 10.33 -8.72 14.37
CA LEU A 103 10.95 -9.85 15.07
C LEU A 103 12.29 -9.43 15.65
N LEU A 104 12.69 -10.04 16.77
CA LEU A 104 14.03 -9.88 17.30
C LEU A 104 14.98 -10.81 16.58
N VAL A 105 16.21 -10.36 16.36
CA VAL A 105 17.31 -11.24 15.93
C VAL A 105 17.57 -12.30 17.01
N ASN A 106 17.56 -11.90 18.28
CA ASN A 106 17.62 -12.80 19.42
C ASN A 106 16.39 -12.61 20.32
N PRO A 107 15.47 -13.60 20.39
CA PRO A 107 14.26 -13.52 21.21
C PRO A 107 14.51 -13.34 22.71
N ASP A 108 15.66 -13.83 23.20
CA ASP A 108 16.01 -13.83 24.63
C ASP A 108 16.69 -12.52 25.06
N ALA A 109 17.12 -11.69 24.10
CA ALA A 109 17.69 -10.39 24.38
C ALA A 109 16.57 -9.36 24.66
N LEU A 110 16.60 -8.71 25.83
CA LEU A 110 15.65 -7.63 26.16
C LEU A 110 15.73 -6.50 25.11
N ASP A 111 16.95 -6.02 24.82
CA ASP A 111 17.19 -4.90 23.91
C ASP A 111 18.07 -5.30 22.70
N GLY A 112 17.73 -6.42 22.08
CA GLY A 112 18.37 -6.86 20.83
C GLY A 112 17.88 -6.08 19.59
N PRO A 113 18.66 -6.09 18.48
CA PRO A 113 18.20 -5.55 17.21
C PRO A 113 16.96 -6.31 16.72
N SER A 114 16.06 -5.58 16.07
CA SER A 114 14.87 -6.12 15.42
C SER A 114 14.93 -5.95 13.91
N PHE A 115 14.12 -6.73 13.21
CA PHE A 115 13.91 -6.64 11.77
C PHE A 115 12.44 -6.91 11.46
N TRP A 116 12.02 -6.54 10.27
CA TRP A 116 10.67 -6.75 9.76
C TRP A 116 10.66 -7.88 8.74
N GLU A 117 9.62 -8.69 8.81
CA GLU A 117 9.40 -9.82 7.92
C GLU A 117 7.97 -9.78 7.36
N ILE A 118 7.82 -10.13 6.09
CA ILE A 118 6.52 -10.26 5.42
C ILE A 118 6.04 -11.70 5.59
N GLN A 119 4.84 -11.87 6.14
CA GLN A 119 4.26 -13.18 6.39
C GLN A 119 2.83 -13.26 5.83
N GLY A 120 2.48 -14.45 5.37
CA GLY A 120 1.10 -14.82 5.08
C GLY A 120 0.23 -14.79 6.34
N VAL A 121 -1.07 -14.58 6.15
CA VAL A 121 -2.04 -14.68 7.24
C VAL A 121 -2.88 -15.92 7.03
N THR A 122 -2.91 -16.78 8.04
CA THR A 122 -3.78 -17.94 8.11
C THR A 122 -4.81 -17.70 9.20
N GLU A 123 -6.08 -18.01 8.92
CA GLU A 123 -7.13 -17.93 9.91
C GLU A 123 -7.03 -19.08 10.93
N GLN A 124 -7.12 -18.72 12.21
CA GLN A 124 -7.13 -19.69 13.30
C GLN A 124 -8.45 -20.48 13.28
N GLY A 125 -8.36 -21.79 13.46
CA GLY A 125 -9.51 -22.70 13.47
C GLY A 125 -9.86 -23.29 12.10
N THR A 126 -9.83 -22.50 11.02
CA THR A 126 -10.13 -22.98 9.66
C THR A 126 -8.88 -23.38 8.88
N GLY A 127 -7.70 -22.87 9.26
CA GLY A 127 -6.46 -23.09 8.50
C GLY A 127 -6.45 -22.38 7.13
N LEU A 128 -7.45 -21.56 6.83
CA LEU A 128 -7.60 -20.91 5.54
C LEU A 128 -6.59 -19.77 5.40
N ARG A 129 -5.75 -19.84 4.37
CA ARG A 129 -4.86 -18.73 3.99
C ARG A 129 -5.70 -17.54 3.52
N ARG A 130 -5.25 -16.34 3.83
CA ARG A 130 -5.92 -15.09 3.46
C ARG A 130 -5.23 -14.39 2.28
N GLY A 131 -4.58 -15.15 1.41
CA GLY A 131 -4.00 -14.63 0.16
C GLY A 131 -4.94 -14.64 -1.04
N TYR A 132 -6.23 -14.94 -0.83
CA TYR A 132 -7.21 -15.01 -1.91
C TYR A 132 -7.95 -13.70 -2.13
N HIS A 133 -8.26 -13.41 -3.40
CA HIS A 133 -9.18 -12.35 -3.80
C HIS A 133 -10.56 -12.91 -4.16
N ASN A 134 -11.60 -12.10 -3.98
CA ASN A 134 -12.98 -12.41 -4.36
C ASN A 134 -13.50 -11.46 -5.46
N HIS A 135 -12.58 -10.86 -6.21
CA HIS A 135 -12.89 -9.88 -7.24
C HIS A 135 -11.79 -9.93 -8.30
N GLU A 136 -12.13 -9.56 -9.52
CA GLU A 136 -11.16 -9.43 -10.59
C GLU A 136 -10.16 -8.28 -10.34
N LYS A 137 -9.04 -8.33 -11.06
CA LYS A 137 -8.02 -7.27 -11.04
C LYS A 137 -8.58 -5.97 -11.60
N MET A 138 -7.97 -4.85 -11.25
CA MET A 138 -8.40 -3.55 -11.76
C MET A 138 -8.13 -3.46 -13.27
N LEU A 139 -9.15 -3.11 -14.05
CA LEU A 139 -9.04 -3.00 -15.52
C LEU A 139 -8.06 -1.88 -15.96
N TYR A 140 -8.00 -0.78 -15.22
CA TYR A 140 -7.15 0.38 -15.51
C TYR A 140 -6.28 0.74 -14.29
N PRO A 141 -5.20 -0.03 -14.01
CA PRO A 141 -4.36 0.19 -12.83
C PRO A 141 -3.62 1.54 -12.87
N GLU A 142 -3.34 2.10 -14.04
CA GLU A 142 -2.61 3.36 -14.24
C GLU A 142 -3.36 4.56 -13.63
N GLY A 143 -4.69 4.48 -13.57
CA GLY A 143 -5.53 5.50 -12.93
C GLY A 143 -5.47 5.48 -11.41
N HIS A 144 -4.92 4.41 -10.80
CA HIS A 144 -4.89 4.25 -9.35
C HIS A 144 -3.81 5.11 -8.70
N SER A 145 -4.11 5.71 -7.55
CA SER A 145 -3.22 6.64 -6.87
C SER A 145 -1.85 6.05 -6.46
N GLN A 146 -1.74 4.73 -6.34
CA GLN A 146 -0.46 4.05 -6.06
C GLN A 146 0.43 3.90 -7.29
N MET A 147 -0.13 3.66 -8.49
CA MET A 147 0.63 3.73 -9.75
C MET A 147 0.94 5.17 -10.13
N ASN A 148 0.02 6.07 -9.79
CA ASN A 148 0.04 7.46 -10.19
C ASN A 148 0.83 8.34 -9.18
N GLN A 149 1.83 7.78 -8.48
CA GLN A 149 2.72 8.55 -7.62
C GLN A 149 3.91 9.07 -8.41
N LEU A 150 4.29 10.32 -8.14
CA LEU A 150 5.57 10.87 -8.59
C LEU A 150 6.68 10.16 -7.83
N SER A 151 7.76 9.79 -8.53
CA SER A 151 8.96 9.26 -7.86
C SER A 151 9.60 10.36 -6.99
N GLN A 152 10.49 9.98 -6.10
CA GLN A 152 11.18 10.97 -5.26
C GLN A 152 12.04 11.92 -6.12
N GLU A 153 12.71 11.39 -7.13
CA GLU A 153 13.47 12.15 -8.12
C GLU A 153 12.56 13.12 -8.91
N ASP A 154 11.36 12.67 -9.33
CA ASP A 154 10.40 13.55 -10.01
C ASP A 154 9.93 14.68 -9.09
N LYS A 155 9.73 14.39 -7.79
CA LYS A 155 9.32 15.40 -6.81
C LYS A 155 10.42 16.43 -6.57
N GLU A 156 11.67 16.00 -6.49
CA GLU A 156 12.83 16.88 -6.31
C GLU A 156 13.03 17.75 -7.54
N SER A 157 12.94 17.16 -8.74
CA SER A 157 12.97 17.88 -10.01
C SER A 157 11.83 18.91 -10.11
N LEU A 158 10.63 18.57 -9.66
CA LEU A 158 9.51 19.51 -9.57
C LEU A 158 9.76 20.66 -8.62
N ARG A 159 10.35 20.39 -7.45
CA ARG A 159 10.70 21.43 -6.47
C ARG A 159 11.72 22.39 -7.08
N GLN A 160 12.80 21.87 -7.65
CA GLN A 160 13.82 22.69 -8.31
C GLN A 160 13.25 23.55 -9.43
N MET A 161 12.43 22.97 -10.32
CA MET A 161 11.79 23.72 -11.40
C MET A 161 10.78 24.77 -10.89
N ARG A 162 10.07 24.46 -9.81
CA ARG A 162 9.16 25.43 -9.16
C ARG A 162 9.93 26.60 -8.58
N ASP A 163 11.01 26.32 -7.86
CA ASP A 163 11.83 27.34 -7.21
C ASP A 163 12.55 28.21 -8.26
N ALA A 164 12.85 27.64 -9.43
CA ALA A 164 13.34 28.37 -10.62
C ALA A 164 12.25 29.12 -11.41
N GLY A 165 10.98 29.10 -10.96
CA GLY A 165 9.88 29.83 -11.60
C GLY A 165 9.34 29.22 -12.90
N VAL A 166 9.67 27.96 -13.20
CA VAL A 166 9.24 27.29 -14.45
C VAL A 166 7.71 27.08 -14.44
N PRO A 167 6.99 27.43 -15.53
CA PRO A 167 5.55 27.21 -15.62
C PRO A 167 5.13 25.73 -15.52
N PRO A 168 3.96 25.40 -14.91
CA PRO A 168 3.52 24.02 -14.71
C PRO A 168 3.41 23.16 -15.99
N SER A 169 3.08 23.77 -17.13
CA SER A 169 3.01 23.09 -18.42
C SER A 169 4.39 22.57 -18.86
N GLN A 170 5.43 23.38 -18.67
CA GLN A 170 6.82 23.04 -18.98
C GLN A 170 7.38 22.04 -17.98
N GLN A 171 7.06 22.17 -16.68
CA GLN A 171 7.41 21.18 -15.66
C GLN A 171 6.93 19.77 -16.05
N LYS A 172 5.65 19.65 -16.42
CA LYS A 172 5.05 18.38 -16.88
C LYS A 172 5.78 17.82 -18.10
N GLN A 173 6.06 18.66 -19.10
CA GLN A 173 6.72 18.23 -20.32
C GLN A 173 8.13 17.72 -20.04
N THR A 174 8.90 18.43 -19.21
CA THR A 174 10.27 18.03 -18.84
C THR A 174 10.31 16.69 -18.13
N ILE A 175 9.44 16.48 -17.13
CA ILE A 175 9.42 15.22 -16.35
C ILE A 175 8.95 14.05 -17.21
N ASN A 176 7.90 14.25 -18.02
CA ASN A 176 7.43 13.20 -18.91
C ASN A 176 8.48 12.87 -19.99
N LYS A 177 9.27 13.87 -20.43
CA LYS A 177 10.38 13.66 -21.35
C LYS A 177 11.54 12.91 -20.70
N GLN A 178 11.86 13.20 -19.43
CA GLN A 178 12.87 12.48 -18.65
C GLN A 178 12.48 11.01 -18.42
N LYS A 179 11.19 10.73 -18.24
CA LYS A 179 10.68 9.36 -18.10
C LYS A 179 10.65 8.56 -19.41
N GLY A 180 10.57 9.23 -20.55
CA GLY A 180 10.38 8.56 -21.84
C GLY A 180 9.12 7.69 -21.84
N ASP A 181 9.25 6.45 -22.31
CA ASP A 181 8.13 5.50 -22.41
C ASP A 181 7.75 4.83 -21.08
N LYS A 182 8.46 5.13 -19.97
CA LYS A 182 8.23 4.52 -18.66
C LYS A 182 6.98 5.05 -17.93
N GLY A 183 6.21 5.92 -18.58
CA GLY A 183 4.92 6.42 -18.10
C GLY A 183 4.78 7.93 -18.19
N HIS A 184 3.53 8.41 -18.12
CA HIS A 184 3.20 9.83 -18.22
C HIS A 184 2.50 10.33 -16.97
N HIS A 185 3.06 11.37 -16.36
CA HIS A 185 2.37 12.11 -15.32
C HIS A 185 1.35 13.09 -15.92
N THR A 186 0.18 13.07 -15.32
CA THR A 186 -0.92 14.01 -15.52
C THR A 186 -0.65 15.34 -14.83
N GLN A 187 -1.23 16.42 -15.38
CA GLN A 187 -1.05 17.76 -14.83
C GLN A 187 -1.63 17.91 -13.41
N ARG A 188 -2.68 17.14 -13.10
CA ARG A 188 -3.29 17.08 -11.76
C ARG A 188 -2.31 16.59 -10.68
N GLN A 189 -1.40 15.67 -11.02
CA GLN A 189 -0.37 15.20 -10.07
C GLN A 189 0.60 16.30 -9.71
N MET A 190 1.00 17.13 -10.68
CA MET A 190 1.91 18.27 -10.44
C MET A 190 1.27 19.28 -9.48
N TYR A 191 -0.01 19.61 -9.68
CA TYR A 191 -0.74 20.51 -8.79
C TYR A 191 -0.99 19.95 -7.39
N ASN A 192 -1.23 18.64 -7.27
CA ASN A 192 -1.39 17.97 -5.98
C ASN A 192 -0.09 18.01 -5.16
N LEU A 193 1.07 17.81 -5.81
CA LEU A 193 2.36 17.96 -5.15
C LEU A 193 2.59 19.41 -4.72
N GLY A 194 2.39 20.38 -5.62
CA GLY A 194 2.57 21.80 -5.28
C GLY A 194 1.66 22.25 -4.13
N SER A 195 0.43 21.73 -4.07
CA SER A 195 -0.49 22.01 -2.96
C SER A 195 -0.06 21.35 -1.65
N LYS A 196 0.54 20.15 -1.71
CA LYS A 196 1.08 19.46 -0.54
C LYS A 196 2.33 20.18 -0.01
N SER A 197 3.29 20.51 -0.88
CA SER A 197 4.50 21.25 -0.48
C SER A 197 4.18 22.60 0.16
N ARG A 198 3.20 23.36 -0.35
CA ARG A 198 2.75 24.61 0.29
C ARG A 198 2.15 24.41 1.69
N LYS A 199 1.45 23.29 1.91
CA LYS A 199 0.88 22.96 3.23
C LYS A 199 1.96 22.54 4.21
N ASP A 200 2.96 21.79 3.74
CA ASP A 200 4.10 21.38 4.56
C ASP A 200 4.94 22.63 4.94
N GLU A 201 5.24 23.52 3.98
CA GLU A 201 5.94 24.81 4.19
C GLU A 201 5.17 25.75 5.15
N MET A 202 3.85 25.90 5.01
CA MET A 202 3.03 26.71 5.94
C MET A 202 2.85 26.08 7.33
N GLY A 203 2.97 24.75 7.44
CA GLY A 203 2.95 24.06 8.73
C GLY A 203 4.20 24.35 9.55
N GLU A 204 5.36 24.45 8.90
CA GLU A 204 6.63 24.81 9.54
C GLU A 204 6.67 26.27 10.00
N MET A 205 6.02 27.19 9.28
CA MET A 205 5.96 28.61 9.68
C MET A 205 5.08 28.89 10.91
N ASN A 206 4.21 27.95 11.31
CA ASN A 206 3.36 28.09 12.51
C ASN A 206 3.96 27.39 13.75
N ALA A 207 5.18 26.85 13.65
CA ALA A 207 5.88 26.14 14.72
C ALA A 207 7.13 26.90 15.23
N VAL A 208 7.24 28.20 14.94
CA VAL A 208 8.31 29.09 15.43
C VAL A 208 7.73 30.09 16.42
#